data_AF-A0A151T9D3-F1
#
_entry.id   AF-A0A151T9D3-F1
#
_cell.length_a   1.000
_cell.length_b   1.000
_cell.length_c   1.000
_cell.angle_alpha   90.00
_cell.angle_beta   90.00
_cell.angle_gamma   90.00
#
_symmetry.space_group_name_H-M   'P 1'
#
loop_
_entity.id
_entity.type
_entity.pdbx_description
1 polymer ?
#
loop_
_entity_poly.entity_id
_entity_poly.type
_entity_poly.pdbx_seq_one_letter_code
_entity_poly.pdbx_strand_id
1 'polypeptide(L)'
;MTPFRMIFKSYIKRNREQLIIVANGQGVPICGSGNIILESSIVLKDVLHVPQLANNLISVQKLTKDLNCSVTFFSTHCVFQDLATGKTILTAKE
;
A
#
# COMPACT_ATOMS: atom_id res chain seq x y z
N MET A 1 -0.71 3.37 1.17
CA MET A 1 -1.18 4.63 1.77
C MET A 1 -2.60 4.40 2.20
N THR A 2 -2.99 4.92 3.36
CA THR A 2 -4.34 4.70 3.90
C THR A 2 -4.83 5.93 4.66
N PRO A 3 -6.14 6.21 4.64
CA PRO A 3 -6.73 7.21 5.54
C PRO A 3 -6.96 6.67 6.95
N PHE A 4 -6.86 5.35 7.16
CA PHE A 4 -7.22 4.73 8.42
C PHE A 4 -6.00 4.52 9.32
N ARG A 5 -5.90 5.25 10.43
CA ARG A 5 -4.85 5.04 11.42
C ARG A 5 -4.97 3.70 12.16
N MET A 6 -6.19 3.18 12.31
CA MET A 6 -6.47 1.99 13.13
C MET A 6 -5.90 0.68 12.59
N ILE A 7 -5.55 0.61 11.30
CA ILE A 7 -5.04 -0.62 10.67
C ILE A 7 -3.53 -0.80 10.83
N PHE A 8 -2.83 0.17 11.41
CA PHE A 8 -1.40 0.10 11.68
C PHE A 8 -1.11 -0.73 12.93
N LYS A 9 -0.16 -1.68 12.82
CA LYS A 9 0.38 -2.41 13.99
C LYS A 9 1.50 -1.63 14.68
N SER A 10 2.33 -0.95 13.91
CA SER A 10 3.30 0.04 14.38
C SER A 10 2.95 1.39 13.78
N TYR A 11 3.04 2.47 14.55
CA TYR A 11 2.71 3.81 14.05
C TYR A 11 3.70 4.85 14.58
N ILE A 12 4.27 5.61 13.67
CA ILE A 12 5.14 6.74 13.96
C ILE A 12 4.45 7.99 13.43
N LYS A 13 4.14 8.93 14.33
CA LYS A 13 3.65 10.26 13.93
C LYS A 13 4.81 11.03 13.29
N ARG A 14 4.55 11.66 12.15
CA ARG A 14 5.52 12.53 11.48
C ARG A 14 5.37 13.95 12.04
N ASN A 15 6.49 14.55 12.44
CA ASN A 15 6.54 15.92 12.96
C ASN A 15 6.91 16.96 11.89
N ARG A 16 7.35 16.51 10.70
CA ARG A 16 7.63 17.38 9.56
C ARG A 16 6.42 17.39 8.63
N GLU A 17 6.05 18.58 8.17
CA GLU A 17 5.05 18.75 7.12
C GLU A 17 5.61 18.21 5.80
N GLN A 18 5.22 16.99 5.46
CA GLN A 18 5.46 16.40 4.16
C GLN A 18 4.13 16.21 3.46
N LEU A 19 4.12 16.54 2.17
CA LEU A 19 2.94 16.44 1.33
C LEU A 19 3.14 15.35 0.27
N ILE A 20 2.05 14.72 -0.12
CA ILE A 20 1.94 13.99 -1.38
C ILE A 20 1.19 14.87 -2.38
N ILE A 21 1.44 14.68 -3.67
CA ILE A 21 0.60 15.25 -4.72
C ILE A 21 -0.37 14.16 -5.17
N VAL A 22 -1.67 14.41 -5.06
CA VAL A 22 -2.71 13.50 -5.55
C VAL A 22 -3.07 13.83 -7.01
N ALA A 23 -3.89 12.98 -7.65
CA ALA A 23 -4.18 13.06 -9.09
C ALA A 23 -4.81 14.38 -9.54
N ASN A 24 -5.53 15.10 -8.66
CA ASN A 24 -6.08 16.43 -8.94
C ASN A 24 -5.06 17.57 -8.74
N GLY A 25 -3.79 17.25 -8.53
CA GLY A 25 -2.70 18.22 -8.31
C GLY A 25 -2.61 18.79 -6.90
N GLN A 26 -3.52 18.45 -5.98
CA GLN A 26 -3.50 18.99 -4.63
C GLN A 26 -2.41 18.35 -3.76
N GLY A 27 -1.78 19.17 -2.94
CA GLY A 27 -0.85 18.75 -1.89
C GLY A 27 -1.59 18.30 -0.63
N VAL A 28 -1.45 17.04 -0.25
CA VAL A 28 -2.13 16.45 0.90
C VAL A 28 -1.12 16.04 1.98
N PRO A 29 -1.34 16.38 3.26
CA PRO A 29 -0.38 16.10 4.33
C PRO A 29 -0.31 14.63 4.72
N ILE A 30 0.92 14.18 4.97
CA ILE A 30 1.22 12.88 5.58
C ILE A 30 1.26 13.06 7.11
N CYS A 31 0.34 12.41 7.82
CA CYS A 31 0.25 12.51 9.28
C CYS A 31 1.17 11.53 10.03
N GLY A 32 1.62 10.48 9.35
CA GLY A 32 2.47 9.46 9.94
C GLY A 32 2.76 8.32 8.98
N SER A 33 3.43 7.31 9.48
CA SER A 33 3.70 6.08 8.75
C SER A 33 3.85 4.89 9.68
N GLY A 34 3.77 3.70 9.11
CA GLY A 34 3.93 2.47 9.87
C GLY A 34 3.68 1.21 9.06
N ASN A 35 3.64 0.07 9.74
CA ASN A 35 3.44 -1.21 9.09
C ASN A 35 2.00 -1.69 9.20
N ILE A 36 1.50 -2.28 8.12
CA ILE A 36 0.15 -2.87 8.03
C ILE A 36 0.29 -4.33 7.64
N ILE A 37 -0.53 -5.18 8.23
CA ILE A 37 -0.65 -6.59 7.87
C ILE A 37 -1.96 -6.73 7.09
N LEU A 38 -1.89 -7.05 5.81
CA LEU A 38 -3.08 -7.23 4.95
C LEU A 38 -3.70 -8.61 5.15
N GLU A 39 -2.86 -9.64 5.07
CA GLU A 39 -3.17 -11.05 5.26
C GLU A 39 -2.14 -11.63 6.22
N SER A 40 -2.42 -12.79 6.82
CA SER A 40 -1.60 -13.38 7.92
C SER A 40 -0.08 -13.42 7.67
N SER A 41 0.37 -13.35 6.42
CA SER A 41 1.79 -13.32 6.03
C SER A 41 2.25 -12.06 5.27
N ILE A 42 1.36 -11.18 4.81
CA ILE A 42 1.72 -10.05 3.95
C ILE A 42 1.86 -8.76 4.78
N VAL A 43 3.11 -8.36 4.99
CA VAL A 43 3.46 -7.14 5.71
C VAL A 43 3.79 -6.02 4.74
N LEU A 44 2.94 -5.00 4.68
CA LEU A 44 3.24 -3.75 4.01
C LEU A 44 4.08 -2.86 4.94
N LYS A 45 5.31 -2.57 4.51
CA LYS A 45 6.25 -1.72 5.26
C LYS A 45 6.11 -0.25 4.84
N ASP A 46 6.34 0.65 5.79
CA ASP A 46 6.39 2.11 5.57
C ASP A 46 5.14 2.67 4.88
N VAL A 47 3.95 2.19 5.27
CA VAL A 47 2.70 2.70 4.72
C VAL A 47 2.44 4.11 5.24
N LEU A 48 2.16 5.04 4.34
CA LEU A 48 1.84 6.42 4.69
C LEU A 48 0.39 6.53 5.19
N HIS A 49 0.21 7.23 6.31
CA HIS A 49 -1.10 7.62 6.84
C HIS A 49 -1.46 9.01 6.31
N VAL A 50 -2.52 9.07 5.50
CA VAL A 50 -2.96 10.26 4.78
C VAL A 50 -4.49 10.38 4.91
N PRO A 51 -4.99 11.03 5.97
CA PRO A 51 -6.42 11.03 6.32
C PRO A 51 -7.36 11.60 5.25
N GLN A 52 -6.86 12.46 4.36
CA GLN A 52 -7.68 13.10 3.33
C GLN A 52 -7.91 12.22 2.08
N LEU A 53 -7.33 11.02 2.02
CA LEU A 53 -7.62 10.08 0.95
C LEU A 53 -8.99 9.42 1.16
N ALA A 54 -9.77 9.27 0.09
CA ALA A 54 -11.02 8.52 0.15
C ALA A 54 -10.80 6.99 0.17
N ASN A 55 -9.70 6.52 -0.43
CA ASN A 55 -9.41 5.10 -0.61
C ASN A 55 -7.97 4.76 -0.21
N ASN A 56 -7.74 3.48 0.09
CA ASN A 56 -6.41 2.94 0.23
C ASN A 56 -5.72 2.90 -1.14
N LEU A 57 -4.46 3.31 -1.18
CA LEU A 57 -3.64 3.25 -2.40
C LEU A 57 -2.43 2.36 -2.14
N ILE A 58 -2.18 1.39 -3.02
CA ILE A 58 -1.00 0.54 -2.97
C ILE A 58 -0.12 0.88 -4.18
N SER A 59 1.15 1.16 -3.92
CA SER A 59 2.13 1.28 -5.00
C SER A 59 2.47 -0.12 -5.50
N VAL A 60 2.09 -0.41 -6.75
CA VAL A 60 2.39 -1.70 -7.41
C VAL A 60 3.90 -1.94 -7.41
N GLN A 61 4.70 -0.94 -7.78
CA GLN A 61 6.16 -1.06 -7.82
C GLN A 61 6.76 -1.38 -6.45
N LYS A 62 6.28 -0.73 -5.37
CA LYS A 62 6.78 -1.04 -4.02
C LYS A 62 6.38 -2.46 -3.62
N LEU A 63 5.13 -2.83 -3.86
CA LEU A 63 4.61 -4.14 -3.50
C LEU A 63 5.33 -5.28 -4.24
N THR A 64 5.57 -5.14 -5.55
CA THR A 64 6.30 -6.14 -6.35
C THR A 64 7.75 -6.28 -5.94
N LYS A 65 8.40 -5.19 -5.54
CA LYS A 65 9.77 -5.22 -4.98
C LYS A 65 9.81 -5.89 -3.62
N ASP A 66 8.90 -5.52 -2.72
CA ASP A 66 8.89 -6.03 -1.34
C ASP A 66 8.54 -7.53 -1.29
N LEU A 67 7.69 -8.02 -2.20
CA LEU A 67 7.27 -9.42 -2.27
C LEU A 67 8.03 -10.25 -3.31
N ASN A 68 8.95 -9.65 -4.07
CA ASN A 68 9.62 -10.29 -5.21
C ASN A 68 8.60 -10.98 -6.16
N CYS A 69 7.59 -10.24 -6.59
CA CYS A 69 6.47 -10.76 -7.36
C CYS A 69 6.22 -9.97 -8.66
N SER A 70 5.53 -10.59 -9.61
CA SER A 70 4.93 -9.91 -10.77
C SER A 70 3.44 -9.66 -10.54
N VAL A 71 2.86 -8.72 -11.27
CA VAL A 71 1.41 -8.48 -11.29
C VAL A 71 0.89 -8.61 -12.71
N THR A 72 -0.17 -9.39 -12.87
CA THR A 72 -0.92 -9.50 -14.12
C THR A 72 -2.32 -8.93 -13.92
N PHE A 73 -2.70 -7.99 -14.76
CA PHE A 73 -4.02 -7.37 -14.74
C PHE A 73 -4.96 -8.07 -15.72
N PHE A 74 -6.13 -8.45 -15.22
CA PHE A 74 -7.25 -8.97 -16.00
C PHE A 74 -8.41 -7.97 -15.93
N SER A 75 -9.43 -8.16 -16.77
CA SER A 75 -10.60 -7.28 -16.82
C SER A 75 -11.40 -7.22 -15.52
N THR A 76 -11.23 -8.19 -14.61
CA THR A 76 -12.04 -8.32 -13.37
C THR A 76 -11.21 -8.40 -12.09
N HIS A 77 -9.90 -8.57 -12.20
CA HIS A 77 -9.02 -8.82 -11.06
C HIS A 77 -7.55 -8.61 -11.45
N CYS A 78 -6.67 -8.61 -10.46
CA CYS A 78 -5.24 -8.74 -10.69
C CYS A 78 -4.67 -9.89 -9.86
N VAL A 79 -3.63 -10.53 -10.39
CA VAL A 79 -2.94 -11.66 -9.77
C VAL A 79 -1.49 -11.25 -9.50
N PHE A 80 -1.07 -11.46 -8.25
CA PHE A 80 0.30 -11.28 -7.81
C PHE A 80 0.96 -12.65 -7.73
N GLN A 81 2.00 -12.87 -8.51
CA GLN A 81 2.68 -14.16 -8.64
C GLN A 81 4.12 -14.05 -8.14
N ASP A 82 4.50 -14.92 -7.21
CA ASP A 82 5.86 -15.03 -6.69
C ASP A 82 6.84 -15.40 -7.82
N LEU A 83 7.91 -14.62 -8.00
CA LEU A 83 8.84 -14.82 -9.10
C LEU A 83 9.76 -16.04 -8.89
N ALA A 84 9.97 -16.47 -7.65
CA ALA A 84 10.87 -17.59 -7.35
C ALA A 84 10.18 -18.94 -7.49
N THR A 85 8.91 -19.03 -7.11
CA THR A 85 8.14 -20.27 -7.04
C THR A 85 7.05 -20.38 -8.12
N GLY A 86 6.70 -19.27 -8.78
CA GLY A 86 5.58 -19.20 -9.71
C GLY A 86 4.20 -19.33 -9.05
N LYS A 87 4.12 -19.37 -7.72
CA LYS A 87 2.85 -19.51 -7.00
C LYS A 87 2.12 -18.18 -6.91
N THR A 88 0.79 -18.23 -6.94
CA THR A 88 -0.04 -17.06 -6.66
C THR A 88 0.08 -16.69 -5.19
N ILE A 89 0.47 -15.44 -4.91
CA ILE A 89 0.53 -14.87 -3.57
C ILE A 89 -0.85 -14.31 -3.19
N LEU A 90 -1.46 -13.57 -4.12
CA LEU A 90 -2.64 -12.76 -3.88
C LEU A 90 -3.43 -12.63 -5.19
N THR A 91 -4.75 -12.73 -5.08
CA THR A 91 -5.69 -12.28 -6.11
C THR A 91 -6.49 -11.13 -5.54
N ALA A 92 -6.37 -9.95 -6.13
CA ALA A 92 -7.12 -8.77 -5.73
C ALA A 92 -8.24 -8.47 -6.73
N LYS A 93 -9.42 -8.18 -6.21
CA LYS A 93 -10.59 -7.73 -6.95
C LYS A 93 -10.91 -6.30 -6.53
N GLU A 94 -11.57 -5.56 -7.42
CA GLU A 94 -12.16 -4.25 -7.11
C GLU A 94 -13.23 -4.36 -6.03
#